data_AF-A0A9D4FM73-F1
#
_entry.id   AF-A0A9D4FM73-F1
#
_cell.length_a   1.000
_cell.length_b   1.000
_cell.length_c   1.000
_cell.angle_alpha   90.00
_cell.angle_beta   90.00
_cell.angle_gamma   90.00
#
_symmetry.space_group_name_H-M   'P 1'
#
loop_
_entity.id
_entity.type
_entity.pdbx_description
1 polymer ?
#
loop_
_entity_poly.entity_id
_entity_poly.type
_entity_poly.pdbx_seq_one_letter_code
_entity_poly.pdbx_strand_id
1 'polypeptide(L)'
;MSLAQDGPGFHCLNKQLFAMMTGREGETTAPDEITDPDIKECLEMLEKITDVQKRDQFLAKFGDWLADRGINPYRMAVADKESMKEMVIKYHVFYRTSSEIAQFKNGMDDVCSMWGMVTKHVSVFQPLFCNLPKPLMKQEMDRIIRYDFSELGSNARTSEDETVYAWELFLQDIEDGIVPTTMAELLSFISGAASIPPCGFQKPIEIHFYMQEDGVTRLPYASTCSLDLWLPRGQTPENLSTLLLKSVNESMGFFFNMKIAIKKG
;
A
#
# COMPACT_ATOMS: atom_id res chain seq x y z
N MET A 1 -16.24 5.34 -10.46
CA MET A 1 -15.69 6.33 -11.42
C MET A 1 -14.18 6.43 -11.38
N SER A 2 -13.52 6.56 -10.20
CA SER A 2 -12.05 6.66 -10.10
C SER A 2 -11.28 5.67 -11.01
N LEU A 3 -11.44 4.36 -10.79
CA LEU A 3 -10.77 3.33 -11.59
C LEU A 3 -11.13 3.35 -13.09
N ALA A 4 -12.32 3.84 -13.45
CA ALA A 4 -12.74 3.93 -14.86
C ALA A 4 -12.14 5.16 -15.58
N GLN A 5 -11.49 6.05 -14.83
CA GLN A 5 -10.91 7.31 -15.30
C GLN A 5 -9.42 7.40 -14.91
N ASP A 6 -8.75 6.25 -14.77
CA ASP A 6 -7.33 6.13 -14.34
C ASP A 6 -7.01 6.79 -12.99
N GLY A 7 -8.02 6.98 -12.15
CA GLY A 7 -7.87 7.44 -10.77
C GLY A 7 -7.40 6.33 -9.82
N PRO A 8 -7.01 6.70 -8.58
CA PRO A 8 -6.45 5.75 -7.61
C PRO A 8 -7.46 4.70 -7.14
N GLY A 9 -6.92 3.56 -6.70
CA GLY A 9 -7.63 2.53 -5.95
C GLY A 9 -7.91 2.93 -4.50
N PHE A 10 -8.52 2.02 -3.75
CA PHE A 10 -8.96 2.24 -2.37
C PHE A 10 -8.07 1.54 -1.31
N HIS A 11 -7.18 0.62 -1.73
CA HIS A 11 -6.04 0.07 -0.96
C HIS A 11 -6.26 -0.23 0.53
N CYS A 12 -7.44 -0.69 0.94
CA CYS A 12 -7.73 -0.92 2.36
C CYS A 12 -8.46 -2.22 2.66
N LEU A 13 -8.86 -2.99 1.63
CA LEU A 13 -9.51 -4.28 1.87
C LEU A 13 -8.50 -5.31 2.36
N ASN A 14 -8.91 -6.12 3.33
CA ASN A 14 -8.19 -7.34 3.68
C ASN A 14 -8.17 -8.31 2.48
N LYS A 15 -7.09 -9.08 2.32
CA LYS A 15 -6.94 -10.04 1.20
C LYS A 15 -8.04 -11.11 1.20
N GLN A 16 -8.39 -11.64 2.37
CA GLN A 16 -9.45 -12.64 2.52
C GLN A 16 -10.80 -12.06 2.14
N LEU A 17 -11.11 -10.83 2.58
CA LEU A 17 -12.33 -10.12 2.21
C LEU A 17 -12.44 -9.99 0.68
N PHE A 18 -11.40 -9.50 0.01
CA PHE A 18 -11.40 -9.35 -1.44
C PHE A 18 -11.56 -10.70 -2.19
N ALA A 19 -10.87 -11.74 -1.74
CA ALA A 19 -11.02 -13.08 -2.29
C ALA A 19 -12.47 -13.57 -2.19
N MET A 20 -13.08 -13.49 -1.00
CA MET A 20 -14.48 -13.88 -0.78
C MET A 20 -15.45 -13.00 -1.57
N MET A 21 -15.19 -11.70 -1.71
CA MET A 21 -15.99 -10.82 -2.56
C MET A 21 -15.98 -11.30 -4.02
N THR A 22 -14.85 -11.80 -4.51
CA THR A 22 -14.74 -12.32 -5.89
C THR A 22 -15.18 -13.78 -6.04
N GLY A 23 -15.75 -14.38 -4.99
CA GLY A 23 -16.21 -15.78 -5.00
C GLY A 23 -15.06 -16.80 -4.96
N ARG A 24 -13.86 -16.37 -4.56
CA ARG A 24 -12.69 -17.24 -4.40
C ARG A 24 -12.45 -17.56 -2.94
N GLU A 25 -11.85 -18.71 -2.68
CA GLU A 25 -11.24 -18.97 -1.38
C GLU A 25 -9.96 -18.13 -1.28
N GLY A 26 -9.82 -17.43 -0.15
CA GLY A 26 -8.64 -16.64 0.17
C GLY A 26 -7.87 -17.29 1.31
N GLU A 27 -6.61 -16.89 1.47
CA GLU A 27 -5.84 -17.19 2.68
C GLU A 27 -6.60 -16.65 3.90
N THR A 28 -6.77 -17.49 4.91
CA THR A 28 -7.46 -17.11 6.15
C THR A 28 -6.69 -15.98 6.83
N THR A 29 -7.39 -14.89 7.14
CA THR A 29 -6.84 -13.79 7.93
C THR A 29 -6.26 -14.34 9.23
N ALA A 30 -4.99 -14.01 9.47
CA ALA A 30 -4.32 -14.49 10.67
C ALA A 30 -5.00 -13.87 11.92
N PRO A 31 -5.22 -14.64 13.02
CA PRO A 31 -5.96 -14.15 14.18
C PRO A 31 -5.39 -12.87 14.81
N ASP A 32 -4.09 -12.63 14.67
CA ASP A 32 -3.36 -11.44 15.11
C ASP A 32 -3.75 -10.16 14.33
N GLU A 33 -4.19 -10.28 13.07
CA GLU A 33 -4.70 -9.15 12.28
C GLU A 33 -6.08 -8.66 12.75
N ILE A 34 -6.81 -9.48 13.52
CA ILE A 34 -8.15 -9.12 14.02
C ILE A 34 -8.00 -8.22 15.24
N THR A 35 -8.54 -7.00 15.20
CA THR A 35 -8.45 -6.05 16.33
C THR A 35 -9.64 -6.12 17.30
N ASP A 36 -10.71 -6.79 16.91
CA ASP A 36 -11.93 -6.93 17.70
C ASP A 36 -11.68 -7.77 18.97
N PRO A 37 -11.90 -7.22 20.18
CA PRO A 37 -11.54 -7.89 21.42
C PRO A 37 -12.40 -9.14 21.68
N ASP A 38 -13.68 -9.13 21.33
CA ASP A 38 -14.59 -10.25 21.56
C ASP A 38 -14.22 -11.42 20.63
N ILE A 39 -13.88 -11.10 19.37
CA ILE A 39 -13.44 -12.10 18.40
C ILE A 39 -12.07 -12.67 18.79
N LYS A 40 -11.14 -11.82 19.25
CA LYS A 40 -9.83 -12.27 19.75
C LYS A 40 -9.99 -13.23 20.92
N GLU A 41 -10.78 -12.86 21.92
CA GLU A 41 -11.02 -13.73 23.07
C GLU A 41 -11.67 -15.06 22.65
N CYS A 42 -12.63 -15.02 21.71
CA CYS A 42 -13.26 -16.21 21.15
C CYS A 42 -12.25 -17.13 20.47
N LEU A 43 -11.38 -16.59 19.62
CA LEU A 43 -10.34 -17.34 18.90
C LEU A 43 -9.27 -17.90 19.84
N GLU A 44 -8.86 -17.14 20.86
CA GLU A 44 -7.92 -17.61 21.88
C GLU A 44 -8.50 -18.76 22.71
N MET A 45 -9.79 -18.69 23.06
CA MET A 45 -10.45 -19.74 23.81
C MET A 45 -10.67 -20.98 22.94
N LEU A 46 -11.02 -20.80 21.66
CA LEU A 46 -11.05 -21.88 20.67
C LEU A 46 -9.70 -22.57 20.60
N GLU A 47 -8.61 -21.83 20.46
CA GLU A 47 -7.25 -22.39 20.33
C GLU A 47 -6.88 -23.32 21.50
N LYS A 48 -7.33 -22.98 22.71
CA LYS A 48 -7.05 -23.74 23.94
C LYS A 48 -7.83 -25.04 24.07
N ILE A 49 -8.82 -25.32 23.22
CA ILE A 49 -9.62 -26.54 23.27
C ILE A 49 -8.74 -27.75 22.94
N THR A 50 -8.53 -28.61 23.95
CA THR A 50 -7.78 -29.88 23.83
C THR A 50 -8.61 -31.09 24.21
N ASP A 51 -9.76 -30.87 24.86
CA ASP A 51 -10.59 -31.88 25.46
C ASP A 51 -12.03 -31.38 25.58
N VAL A 52 -12.91 -32.29 25.98
CA VAL A 52 -14.35 -32.06 26.11
C VAL A 52 -14.66 -31.00 27.16
N GLN A 53 -13.92 -30.95 28.28
CA GLN A 53 -14.17 -29.98 29.35
C GLN A 53 -13.90 -28.55 28.88
N LYS A 54 -12.78 -28.32 28.19
CA LYS A 54 -12.47 -27.00 27.63
C LYS A 54 -13.43 -26.60 26.52
N ARG A 55 -13.88 -27.55 25.70
CA ARG A 55 -14.95 -27.31 24.71
C ARG A 55 -16.23 -26.87 25.41
N ASP A 56 -16.65 -27.53 26.48
CA ASP A 56 -17.89 -27.19 27.18
C ASP A 56 -17.80 -25.83 27.87
N GLN A 57 -16.63 -25.45 28.39
CA GLN A 57 -16.36 -24.09 28.87
C GLN A 57 -16.46 -23.05 27.75
N PHE A 58 -15.94 -23.36 26.56
CA PHE A 58 -16.06 -22.50 25.38
C PHE A 58 -17.53 -22.32 24.99
N LEU A 59 -18.29 -23.41 24.90
CA LEU A 59 -19.72 -23.37 24.58
C LEU A 59 -20.53 -22.61 25.62
N ALA A 60 -20.21 -22.75 26.91
CA ALA A 60 -20.88 -22.01 27.97
C ALA A 60 -20.67 -20.49 27.87
N LYS A 61 -19.55 -20.04 27.30
CA LYS A 61 -19.21 -18.62 27.17
C LYS A 61 -19.63 -18.03 25.82
N PHE A 62 -19.32 -18.71 24.72
CA PHE A 62 -19.48 -18.20 23.35
C PHE A 62 -20.58 -18.91 22.56
N GLY A 63 -21.24 -19.93 23.12
CA GLY A 63 -22.26 -20.72 22.43
C GLY A 63 -23.37 -19.88 21.82
N ASP A 64 -24.11 -19.17 22.68
CA ASP A 64 -25.25 -18.35 22.27
C ASP A 64 -24.78 -17.16 21.43
N TRP A 65 -23.64 -16.57 21.81
CA TRP A 65 -23.04 -15.44 21.10
C TRP A 65 -22.69 -15.77 19.64
N LEU A 66 -22.21 -16.98 19.36
CA LEU A 66 -21.98 -17.48 18.00
C LEU A 66 -23.29 -17.85 17.29
N ALA A 67 -24.24 -18.46 18.01
CA ALA A 67 -25.53 -18.86 17.46
C ALA A 67 -26.34 -17.66 16.96
N ASP A 68 -26.34 -16.56 17.72
CA ASP A 68 -26.95 -15.27 17.34
C ASP A 68 -26.33 -14.67 16.06
N ARG A 69 -25.11 -15.10 15.72
CA ARG A 69 -24.36 -14.71 14.51
C ARG A 69 -24.51 -15.73 13.37
N GLY A 70 -25.37 -16.73 13.53
CA GLY A 70 -25.62 -17.77 12.53
C GLY A 70 -24.55 -18.87 12.50
N ILE A 71 -23.63 -18.90 13.45
CA ILE A 71 -22.64 -19.97 13.61
C ILE A 71 -23.16 -20.92 14.68
N ASN A 72 -23.37 -22.20 14.38
CA ASN A 72 -23.84 -23.16 15.38
C ASN A 72 -22.66 -23.96 15.98
N PRO A 73 -22.20 -23.62 17.21
CA PRO A 73 -21.06 -24.29 17.81
C PRO A 73 -21.44 -25.58 18.56
N TYR A 74 -22.72 -25.79 18.89
CA TYR A 74 -23.15 -26.89 19.77
C TYR A 74 -22.97 -28.29 19.18
N ARG A 75 -22.71 -28.39 17.88
CA ARG A 75 -22.40 -29.65 17.19
C ARG A 75 -20.92 -29.93 17.04
N MET A 76 -20.04 -29.04 17.50
CA MET A 76 -18.60 -29.17 17.31
C MET A 76 -18.01 -30.30 18.17
N ALA A 77 -17.19 -31.15 17.56
CA ALA A 77 -16.23 -31.99 18.23
C ALA A 77 -14.93 -31.22 18.53
N VAL A 78 -14.09 -31.74 19.41
CA VAL A 78 -12.74 -31.19 19.67
C VAL A 78 -11.90 -31.15 18.39
N ALA A 79 -12.07 -32.14 17.51
CA ALA A 79 -11.40 -32.19 16.21
C ALA A 79 -11.83 -31.06 15.25
N ASP A 80 -13.01 -30.47 15.44
CA ASP A 80 -13.55 -29.43 14.56
C ASP A 80 -13.06 -28.01 14.92
N LYS A 81 -12.14 -27.90 15.89
CA LYS A 81 -11.60 -26.62 16.40
C LYS A 81 -11.13 -25.69 15.27
N GLU A 82 -10.35 -26.22 14.32
CA GLU A 82 -9.82 -25.41 13.21
C GLU A 82 -10.92 -24.93 12.25
N SER A 83 -11.90 -25.80 11.95
CA SER A 83 -13.06 -25.41 11.12
C SER A 83 -13.90 -24.33 11.80
N MET A 84 -14.06 -24.40 13.12
CA MET A 84 -14.76 -23.39 13.89
C MET A 84 -14.02 -22.05 13.88
N LYS A 85 -12.69 -22.06 14.05
CA LYS A 85 -11.86 -20.85 13.93
C LYS A 85 -12.02 -20.21 12.56
N GLU A 86 -11.93 -21.00 11.49
CA GLU A 86 -12.09 -20.49 10.13
C GLU A 86 -13.48 -19.87 9.91
N MET A 87 -14.53 -20.50 10.45
CA MET A 87 -15.90 -19.96 10.36
C MET A 87 -16.06 -18.63 11.10
N VAL A 88 -15.51 -18.52 12.32
CA VAL A 88 -15.52 -17.26 13.10
C VAL A 88 -14.81 -16.14 12.34
N ILE A 89 -13.65 -16.45 11.74
CA ILE A 89 -12.88 -15.48 10.93
C ILE A 89 -13.68 -15.08 9.69
N LYS A 90 -14.22 -16.03 8.91
CA LYS A 90 -15.05 -15.75 7.72
C LYS A 90 -16.27 -14.92 8.06
N TYR A 91 -16.92 -15.18 9.20
CA TYR A 91 -18.04 -14.37 9.66
C TYR A 91 -17.61 -12.94 9.95
N HIS A 92 -16.53 -12.76 10.71
CA HIS A 92 -16.02 -11.45 11.08
C HIS A 92 -15.59 -10.62 9.86
N VAL A 93 -14.89 -11.26 8.92
CA VAL A 93 -14.30 -10.60 7.75
C VAL A 93 -15.34 -10.34 6.67
N PHE A 94 -16.30 -11.25 6.45
CA PHE A 94 -17.20 -11.21 5.29
C PHE A 94 -18.69 -11.31 5.63
N TYR A 95 -19.14 -12.36 6.33
CA TYR A 95 -20.60 -12.61 6.40
C TYR A 95 -21.37 -11.51 7.12
N ARG A 96 -20.78 -10.90 8.15
CA ARG A 96 -21.40 -9.81 8.91
C ARG A 96 -21.65 -8.53 8.11
N THR A 97 -20.96 -8.35 6.97
CA THR A 97 -21.09 -7.20 6.07
C THR A 97 -21.54 -7.61 4.66
N SER A 98 -22.16 -8.78 4.52
CA SER A 98 -22.53 -9.34 3.22
C SER A 98 -23.51 -8.46 2.42
N SER A 99 -24.42 -7.76 3.10
CA SER A 99 -25.34 -6.78 2.50
C SER A 99 -24.62 -5.57 1.90
N GLU A 100 -23.69 -4.99 2.65
CA GLU A 100 -22.89 -3.84 2.26
C GLU A 100 -21.95 -4.21 1.12
N ILE A 101 -21.38 -5.41 1.17
CA ILE A 101 -20.59 -6.00 0.09
C ILE A 101 -21.45 -6.13 -1.17
N ALA A 102 -22.68 -6.66 -1.07
CA ALA A 102 -23.56 -6.79 -2.22
C ALA A 102 -23.90 -5.42 -2.82
N GLN A 103 -24.22 -4.43 -1.98
CA GLN A 103 -24.49 -3.06 -2.42
C GLN A 103 -23.26 -2.43 -3.11
N PHE A 104 -22.06 -2.63 -2.56
CA PHE A 104 -20.81 -2.17 -3.13
C PHE A 104 -20.57 -2.75 -4.53
N LYS A 105 -20.75 -4.07 -4.68
CA LYS A 105 -20.62 -4.75 -5.98
C LYS A 105 -21.60 -4.20 -7.00
N ASN A 106 -22.87 -4.09 -6.62
CA ASN A 106 -23.93 -3.58 -7.49
C ASN A 106 -23.63 -2.14 -7.95
N GLY A 107 -23.29 -1.24 -7.01
CA GLY A 107 -22.97 0.15 -7.35
C GLY A 107 -21.69 0.29 -8.19
N MET A 108 -20.77 -0.67 -8.10
CA MET A 108 -19.60 -0.71 -8.99
C MET A 108 -19.96 -1.21 -10.39
N ASP A 109 -20.84 -2.20 -10.51
CA ASP A 109 -21.33 -2.70 -11.80
C ASP A 109 -22.21 -1.69 -12.55
N ASP A 110 -22.91 -0.80 -11.84
CA ASP A 110 -23.63 0.33 -12.44
C ASP A 110 -22.71 1.24 -13.27
N VAL A 111 -21.41 1.24 -13.00
CA VAL A 111 -20.39 1.95 -13.78
C VAL A 111 -19.62 0.96 -14.65
N CYS A 112 -20.06 0.83 -15.91
CA CYS A 112 -19.38 0.02 -16.95
C CYS A 112 -19.15 -1.46 -16.58
N SER A 113 -20.00 -2.06 -15.72
CA SER A 113 -19.84 -3.46 -15.27
C SER A 113 -18.46 -3.74 -14.65
N MET A 114 -17.94 -2.76 -13.90
CA MET A 114 -16.57 -2.80 -13.37
C MET A 114 -16.35 -3.99 -12.44
N TRP A 115 -17.33 -4.37 -11.61
CA TRP A 115 -17.16 -5.52 -10.72
C TRP A 115 -17.10 -6.84 -11.51
N GLY A 116 -17.84 -6.95 -12.61
CA GLY A 116 -17.69 -8.02 -13.59
C GLY A 116 -16.26 -8.12 -14.14
N MET A 117 -15.59 -6.99 -14.38
CA MET A 117 -14.18 -6.97 -14.80
C MET A 117 -13.24 -7.41 -13.67
N VAL A 118 -13.49 -6.93 -12.44
CA VAL A 118 -12.72 -7.31 -11.24
C VAL A 118 -12.75 -8.83 -11.03
N THR A 119 -13.93 -9.45 -11.12
CA THR A 119 -14.06 -10.92 -10.92
C THR A 119 -13.39 -11.72 -12.03
N LYS A 120 -13.34 -11.20 -13.25
CA LYS A 120 -12.64 -11.83 -14.38
C LYS A 120 -11.12 -11.71 -14.27
N HIS A 121 -10.60 -10.59 -13.74
CA HIS A 121 -9.17 -10.26 -13.69
C HIS A 121 -8.64 -10.02 -12.27
N VAL A 122 -9.05 -10.87 -11.31
CA VAL A 122 -8.80 -10.69 -9.87
C VAL A 122 -7.35 -10.36 -9.52
N SER A 123 -6.36 -11.04 -10.11
CA SER A 123 -4.94 -10.80 -9.79
C SER A 123 -4.46 -9.40 -10.20
N VAL A 124 -5.04 -8.82 -11.26
CA VAL A 124 -4.73 -7.47 -11.74
C VAL A 124 -5.37 -6.42 -10.83
N PHE A 125 -6.60 -6.69 -10.37
CA PHE A 125 -7.34 -5.76 -9.55
C PHE A 125 -7.01 -5.83 -8.06
N GLN A 126 -6.55 -6.98 -7.54
CA GLN A 126 -6.26 -7.15 -6.12
C GLN A 126 -5.37 -6.03 -5.52
N PRO A 127 -4.26 -5.60 -6.17
CA PRO A 127 -3.45 -4.51 -5.65
C PRO A 127 -4.17 -3.16 -5.57
N LEU A 128 -5.27 -2.95 -6.32
CA LEU A 128 -6.05 -1.71 -6.34
C LEU A 128 -7.05 -1.64 -5.18
N PHE A 129 -7.46 -2.79 -4.67
CA PHE A 129 -8.45 -2.90 -3.59
C PHE A 129 -7.80 -3.21 -2.25
N CYS A 130 -6.83 -4.11 -2.24
CA CYS A 130 -6.17 -4.58 -1.03
C CYS A 130 -4.99 -3.68 -0.67
N ASN A 131 -4.77 -3.51 0.64
CA ASN A 131 -3.50 -3.00 1.11
C ASN A 131 -2.44 -4.09 0.90
N LEU A 132 -1.70 -4.01 -0.20
CA LEU A 132 -0.52 -4.82 -0.44
C LEU A 132 0.67 -3.93 -0.12
N PRO A 133 1.25 -4.02 1.09
CA PRO A 133 2.49 -3.32 1.38
C PRO A 133 3.61 -4.01 0.59
N LYS A 134 3.69 -3.70 -0.70
CA LYS A 134 4.89 -3.93 -1.49
C LYS A 134 5.58 -2.57 -1.57
N PRO A 135 6.67 -2.36 -0.83
CA PRO A 135 7.48 -1.17 -0.99
C PRO A 135 7.86 -1.03 -2.47
N LEU A 136 7.78 0.19 -2.99
CA LEU A 136 8.30 0.49 -4.31
C LEU A 136 9.80 0.22 -4.29
N MET A 137 10.28 -0.60 -5.21
CA MET A 137 11.70 -0.97 -5.30
C MET A 137 12.45 -0.03 -6.24
N LYS A 138 13.77 0.10 -6.06
CA LYS A 138 14.68 0.84 -6.94
C LYS A 138 14.49 0.42 -8.39
N GLN A 139 14.42 -0.88 -8.66
CA GLN A 139 14.22 -1.40 -10.02
C GLN A 139 12.92 -0.86 -10.67
N GLU A 140 11.88 -0.63 -9.88
CA GLU A 140 10.61 -0.07 -10.38
C GLU A 140 10.74 1.43 -10.66
N MET A 141 11.51 2.17 -9.86
CA MET A 141 11.90 3.57 -10.12
C MET A 141 12.72 3.70 -11.41
N ASP A 142 13.72 2.85 -11.61
CA ASP A 142 14.60 2.87 -12.79
C ASP A 142 13.82 2.69 -14.10
N ARG A 143 12.70 1.96 -14.05
CA ARG A 143 11.83 1.73 -15.23
C ARG A 143 11.05 2.97 -15.66
N ILE A 144 10.75 3.86 -14.71
CA ILE A 144 9.93 5.05 -14.96
C ILE A 144 10.76 6.33 -15.12
N ILE A 145 12.07 6.30 -14.85
CA ILE A 145 12.97 7.46 -14.95
C ILE A 145 13.68 7.53 -16.29
N ARG A 146 13.88 8.75 -16.79
CA ARG A 146 14.74 9.08 -17.94
C ARG A 146 15.61 10.29 -17.59
N TYR A 147 16.84 10.29 -18.07
CA TYR A 147 17.81 11.36 -17.83
C TYR A 147 17.92 12.24 -19.06
N ASP A 148 17.74 13.54 -18.89
CA ASP A 148 17.96 14.57 -19.90
C ASP A 148 19.39 15.10 -19.77
N PHE A 149 20.30 14.42 -20.45
CA PHE A 149 21.71 14.72 -20.36
C PHE A 149 22.20 15.72 -21.41
N SER A 150 23.25 16.44 -21.05
CA SER A 150 24.06 17.24 -21.98
C SER A 150 24.79 16.39 -23.02
N GLU A 151 25.31 17.03 -24.06
CA GLU A 151 26.08 16.37 -25.12
C GLU A 151 27.25 15.53 -24.57
N LEU A 152 27.41 14.32 -25.14
CA LEU A 152 28.50 13.41 -24.78
C LEU A 152 29.87 14.07 -25.00
N GLY A 153 30.75 13.97 -24.01
CA GLY A 153 32.09 14.55 -24.04
C GLY A 153 32.19 16.00 -23.53
N SER A 154 31.08 16.62 -23.13
CA SER A 154 31.10 17.91 -22.45
C SER A 154 31.47 17.78 -20.96
N ASN A 155 32.05 18.83 -20.37
CA ASN A 155 32.28 18.88 -18.92
C ASN A 155 30.95 18.76 -18.14
N ALA A 156 29.87 19.30 -18.70
CA ALA A 156 28.54 19.16 -18.15
C ALA A 156 28.14 17.68 -18.04
N ARG A 157 28.31 16.89 -19.12
CA ARG A 157 28.04 15.46 -19.11
C ARG A 157 28.78 14.73 -18.00
N THR A 158 30.08 14.98 -17.83
CA THR A 158 30.87 14.34 -16.75
C THR A 158 30.28 14.61 -15.37
N SER A 159 29.93 15.86 -15.09
CA SER A 159 29.31 16.23 -13.81
C SER A 159 27.88 15.69 -13.62
N GLU A 160 27.15 15.47 -14.72
CA GLU A 160 25.84 14.81 -14.70
C GLU A 160 26.00 13.33 -14.38
N ASP A 161 26.97 12.64 -14.97
CA ASP A 161 27.24 11.21 -14.69
C ASP A 161 27.62 10.99 -13.21
N GLU A 162 28.42 11.89 -12.61
CA GLU A 162 28.71 11.88 -11.16
C GLU A 162 27.44 12.01 -10.31
N THR A 163 26.54 12.91 -10.72
CA THR A 163 25.25 13.14 -10.03
C THR A 163 24.33 11.94 -10.18
N VAL A 164 24.29 11.32 -11.36
CA VAL A 164 23.51 10.10 -11.60
C VAL A 164 24.04 8.96 -10.74
N TYR A 165 25.37 8.80 -10.64
CA TYR A 165 25.94 7.81 -9.72
C TYR A 165 25.51 8.05 -8.27
N ALA A 166 25.59 9.29 -7.79
CA ALA A 166 25.11 9.67 -6.46
C ALA A 166 23.60 9.41 -6.28
N TRP A 167 22.79 9.68 -7.31
CA TRP A 167 21.35 9.44 -7.31
C TRP A 167 21.01 7.95 -7.23
N GLU A 168 21.68 7.11 -8.02
CA GLU A 168 21.49 5.67 -8.03
C GLU A 168 21.87 5.04 -6.68
N LEU A 169 22.94 5.53 -6.04
CA LEU A 169 23.29 5.17 -4.67
C LEU A 169 22.24 5.61 -3.66
N PHE A 170 21.70 6.82 -3.80
CA PHE A 170 20.63 7.29 -2.92
C PHE A 170 19.38 6.43 -3.03
N LEU A 171 18.99 6.00 -4.24
CA LEU A 171 17.90 5.04 -4.42
C LEU A 171 18.21 3.70 -3.75
N GLN A 172 19.44 3.22 -3.85
CA GLN A 172 19.87 2.00 -3.16
C GLN A 172 19.81 2.14 -1.64
N ASP A 173 20.30 3.26 -1.09
CA ASP A 173 20.30 3.55 0.34
C ASP A 173 18.87 3.62 0.91
N ILE A 174 17.90 4.10 0.13
CA ILE A 174 16.48 4.08 0.51
C ILE A 174 15.97 2.64 0.61
N GLU A 175 16.25 1.82 -0.41
CA GLU A 175 15.82 0.42 -0.45
C GLU A 175 16.44 -0.41 0.68
N ASP A 176 17.71 -0.14 1.01
CA ASP A 176 18.44 -0.78 2.10
C ASP A 176 18.10 -0.20 3.49
N GLY A 177 17.28 0.85 3.56
CA GLY A 177 16.85 1.49 4.80
C GLY A 177 17.98 2.26 5.53
N ILE A 178 19.01 2.69 4.81
CA ILE A 178 20.17 3.44 5.32
C ILE A 178 19.79 4.90 5.60
N VAL A 179 18.91 5.47 4.78
CA VAL A 179 18.44 6.86 4.92
C VAL A 179 16.99 6.94 5.44
N PRO A 180 16.61 8.01 6.18
CA PRO A 180 15.30 8.15 6.79
C PRO A 180 14.25 8.70 5.81
N THR A 181 14.08 8.06 4.66
CA THR A 181 13.02 8.33 3.68
C THR A 181 12.63 7.04 2.99
N THR A 182 11.44 7.01 2.39
CA THR A 182 10.95 5.87 1.61
C THR A 182 10.87 6.20 0.12
N MET A 183 10.85 5.16 -0.73
CA MET A 183 10.61 5.33 -2.17
C MET A 183 9.24 5.98 -2.45
N ALA A 184 8.25 5.72 -1.60
CA ALA A 184 6.92 6.31 -1.71
C ALA A 184 6.94 7.83 -1.44
N GLU A 185 7.69 8.27 -0.43
CA GLU A 185 7.85 9.70 -0.13
C GLU A 185 8.64 10.42 -1.24
N LEU A 186 9.70 9.79 -1.75
CA LEU A 186 10.46 10.31 -2.88
C LEU A 186 9.59 10.40 -4.15
N LEU A 187 8.83 9.35 -4.48
CA LEU A 187 7.92 9.37 -5.62
C LEU A 187 6.83 10.42 -5.44
N SER A 188 6.31 10.60 -4.22
CA SER A 188 5.31 11.64 -3.92
C SER A 188 5.90 13.04 -4.07
N PHE A 189 7.15 13.26 -3.69
CA PHE A 189 7.86 14.52 -3.95
C PHE A 189 7.96 14.81 -5.45
N ILE A 190 8.28 13.80 -6.26
CA ILE A 190 8.51 13.96 -7.71
C ILE A 190 7.20 14.10 -8.49
N SER A 191 6.21 13.26 -8.19
CA SER A 191 5.01 13.05 -9.02
C SER A 191 3.70 13.42 -8.33
N GLY A 192 3.72 13.68 -7.03
CA GLY A 192 2.52 13.83 -6.22
C GLY A 192 1.79 12.51 -5.88
N ALA A 193 2.26 11.38 -6.38
CA ALA A 193 1.71 10.05 -6.10
C ALA A 193 2.67 9.24 -5.20
N ALA A 194 2.12 8.56 -4.20
CA ALA A 194 2.90 7.69 -3.30
C ALA A 194 3.17 6.28 -3.87
N SER A 195 2.62 5.98 -5.04
CA SER A 195 2.80 4.72 -5.77
C SER A 195 2.68 4.96 -7.27
N ILE A 196 3.24 4.05 -8.08
CA ILE A 196 3.07 4.07 -9.53
C ILE A 196 1.60 3.77 -9.85
N PRO A 197 0.91 4.60 -10.66
CA PRO A 197 -0.48 4.33 -11.03
C PRO A 197 -0.63 2.98 -11.74
N PRO A 198 -1.81 2.35 -11.70
CA PRO A 198 -2.01 1.00 -12.28
C PRO A 198 -1.70 0.92 -13.78
N CYS A 199 -1.98 2.00 -14.50
CA CYS A 199 -1.68 2.14 -15.94
C CYS A 199 -0.32 2.81 -16.20
N GLY A 200 0.50 3.03 -15.17
CA GLY A 200 1.72 3.81 -15.24
C GLY A 200 1.47 5.31 -15.32
N PHE A 201 2.56 6.08 -15.41
CA PHE A 201 2.51 7.51 -15.67
C PHE A 201 2.32 7.79 -17.17
N GLN A 202 1.73 8.94 -17.52
CA GLN A 202 1.49 9.35 -18.91
C GLN A 202 2.78 9.54 -19.71
N LYS A 203 3.87 9.86 -19.03
CA LYS A 203 5.23 9.89 -19.55
C LYS A 203 6.23 9.47 -18.46
N PRO A 204 7.48 9.13 -18.81
CA PRO A 204 8.53 8.91 -17.82
C PRO A 204 8.78 10.16 -16.97
N ILE A 205 9.30 9.96 -15.76
CA ILE A 205 9.89 11.02 -14.95
C ILE A 205 11.19 11.46 -15.63
N GLU A 206 11.30 12.74 -15.96
CA GLU A 206 12.50 13.32 -16.58
C GLU A 206 13.40 13.95 -15.51
N ILE A 207 14.64 13.47 -15.41
CA ILE A 207 15.66 14.05 -14.54
C ILE A 207 16.51 15.01 -15.38
N HIS A 208 16.44 16.28 -15.02
CA HIS A 208 17.25 17.35 -15.58
C HIS A 208 18.31 17.79 -14.59
N PHE A 209 19.31 18.51 -15.09
CA PHE A 209 20.45 18.93 -14.31
C PHE A 209 20.64 20.45 -14.33
N TYR A 210 20.96 21.03 -13.19
CA TYR A 210 21.30 22.45 -13.06
C TYR A 210 22.67 22.64 -12.42
N MET A 211 23.29 23.79 -12.71
CA MET A 211 24.54 24.19 -12.07
C MET A 211 24.25 24.87 -10.73
N GLN A 212 24.99 24.52 -9.67
CA GLN A 212 25.00 25.35 -8.46
C GLN A 212 25.88 26.58 -8.68
N GLU A 213 25.39 27.73 -8.24
CA GLU A 213 26.17 28.96 -8.20
C GLU A 213 27.05 28.96 -6.95
N ASP A 214 28.26 29.52 -7.07
CA ASP A 214 29.19 29.60 -5.95
C ASP A 214 28.57 30.34 -4.76
N GLY A 215 28.57 29.68 -3.60
CA GLY A 215 28.00 30.22 -2.36
C GLY A 215 26.47 30.12 -2.26
N VAL A 216 25.77 29.53 -3.24
CA VAL A 216 24.31 29.33 -3.20
C VAL A 216 23.96 27.84 -3.26
N THR A 217 23.43 27.31 -2.17
CA THR A 217 22.92 25.94 -2.13
C THR A 217 21.46 25.89 -2.56
N ARG A 218 21.21 25.58 -3.83
CA ARG A 218 19.86 25.31 -4.34
C ARG A 218 19.51 23.84 -4.14
N LEU A 219 18.37 23.59 -3.50
CA LEU A 219 17.83 22.25 -3.30
C LEU A 219 17.29 21.64 -4.60
N PRO A 220 17.38 20.30 -4.76
CA PRO A 220 16.59 19.56 -5.73
C PRO A 220 15.11 19.97 -5.67
N TYR A 221 14.46 20.02 -6.81
CA TYR A 221 13.06 20.42 -6.90
C TYR A 221 12.36 19.65 -8.01
N ALA A 222 11.05 19.45 -7.85
CA ALA A 222 10.24 18.70 -8.79
C ALA A 222 9.06 19.53 -9.30
N SER A 223 8.66 19.27 -10.54
CA SER A 223 7.40 19.72 -11.12
C SER A 223 6.48 18.51 -11.27
N THR A 224 5.57 18.34 -10.30
CA THR A 224 4.72 17.13 -10.22
C THR A 224 3.82 16.95 -11.43
N CYS A 225 3.22 18.02 -11.96
CA CYS A 225 2.36 17.96 -13.15
C CYS A 225 3.14 17.58 -14.41
N SER A 226 4.39 18.02 -14.51
CA SER A 226 5.25 17.71 -15.65
C SER A 226 6.07 16.45 -15.44
N LEU A 227 6.07 15.82 -14.25
CA LEU A 227 6.94 14.69 -13.92
C LEU A 227 8.44 14.99 -14.15
N ASP A 228 8.87 16.21 -13.84
CA ASP A 228 10.26 16.62 -13.99
C ASP A 228 10.94 16.74 -12.62
N LEU A 229 12.14 16.20 -12.47
CA LEU A 229 12.99 16.35 -11.29
C LEU A 229 14.29 17.04 -11.69
N TRP A 230 14.70 18.04 -10.92
CA TRP A 230 15.91 18.82 -11.18
C TRP A 230 16.95 18.52 -10.11
N LEU A 231 18.12 18.03 -10.54
CA LEU A 231 19.26 17.71 -9.67
C LEU A 231 20.46 18.65 -9.92
N PRO A 232 21.23 19.00 -8.87
CA PRO A 232 22.45 19.75 -9.06
C PRO A 232 23.54 18.87 -9.69
N ARG A 233 24.35 19.42 -10.61
CA ARG A 233 25.48 18.72 -11.23
C ARG A 233 26.67 18.53 -10.28
N GLY A 234 27.49 17.51 -10.52
CA GLY A 234 28.78 17.25 -9.86
C GLY A 234 28.69 16.96 -8.37
N GLN A 235 27.61 16.29 -7.93
CA GLN A 235 27.38 16.06 -6.51
C GLN A 235 27.98 14.74 -6.04
N THR A 236 28.57 14.75 -4.85
CA THR A 236 28.95 13.50 -4.17
C THR A 236 27.70 12.79 -3.63
N PRO A 237 27.75 11.46 -3.40
CA PRO A 237 26.64 10.70 -2.82
C PRO A 237 26.13 11.31 -1.50
N GLU A 238 27.02 11.71 -0.60
CA GLU A 238 26.66 12.25 0.71
C GLU A 238 25.97 13.61 0.58
N ASN A 239 26.48 14.48 -0.30
CA ASN A 239 25.91 15.80 -0.48
C ASN A 239 24.55 15.72 -1.18
N LEU A 240 24.43 14.91 -2.24
CA LEU A 240 23.16 14.75 -2.95
C LEU A 240 22.09 14.14 -2.03
N SER A 241 22.44 13.11 -1.25
CA SER A 241 21.57 12.50 -0.25
C SER A 241 21.05 13.53 0.77
N THR A 242 21.95 14.36 1.31
CA THR A 242 21.58 15.44 2.24
C THR A 242 20.60 16.44 1.62
N LEU A 243 20.86 16.87 0.37
CA LEU A 243 20.01 17.81 -0.35
C LEU A 243 18.63 17.22 -0.65
N LEU A 244 18.57 15.95 -1.09
CA LEU A 244 17.32 15.26 -1.40
C LEU A 244 16.48 15.03 -0.15
N LEU A 245 17.07 14.55 0.94
CA LEU A 245 16.36 14.37 2.21
C LEU A 245 15.75 15.69 2.70
N LYS A 246 16.49 16.79 2.58
CA LYS A 246 15.97 18.12 2.91
C LYS A 246 14.80 18.52 2.01
N SER A 247 14.93 18.29 0.70
CA SER A 247 13.88 18.61 -0.30
C SER A 247 12.59 17.84 -0.06
N VAL A 248 12.70 16.51 0.16
CA VAL A 248 11.56 15.64 0.47
C VAL A 248 10.89 16.10 1.77
N ASN A 249 11.67 16.30 2.84
CA ASN A 249 11.12 16.73 4.13
C ASN A 249 10.43 18.09 4.10
N GLU A 250 11.00 19.07 3.41
CA GLU A 250 10.39 20.41 3.28
C GLU A 250 9.11 20.38 2.43
N SER A 251 9.05 19.50 1.42
CA SER A 251 7.86 19.33 0.58
C SER A 251 6.69 18.66 1.31
N MET A 252 6.96 17.80 2.30
CA MET A 252 5.95 17.09 3.07
C MET A 252 5.06 18.01 3.93
N GLY A 253 5.49 19.26 4.18
CA GLY A 253 4.66 20.28 4.84
C GLY A 253 3.35 20.61 4.10
N PHE A 254 3.28 20.36 2.79
CA PHE A 254 2.04 20.48 2.01
C PHE A 254 1.12 19.26 2.14
N PHE A 255 1.67 18.04 2.23
CA PHE A 255 0.87 16.81 2.31
C PHE A 255 0.33 16.51 3.72
N PHE A 256 1.04 16.91 4.79
CA PHE A 256 0.57 16.70 6.17
C PHE A 256 -0.65 17.56 6.55
N ASN A 257 -0.84 18.72 5.92
CA ASN A 257 -2.02 19.57 6.15
C ASN A 257 -3.33 18.93 5.66
N MET A 258 -3.28 17.86 4.85
CA MET A 258 -4.48 17.14 4.41
C MET A 258 -4.87 15.98 5.35
N LYS A 259 -3.97 15.51 6.23
CA LYS A 259 -4.26 14.45 7.21
C LYS A 259 -4.70 14.94 8.60
N ILE A 260 -4.53 16.23 8.92
CA ILE A 260 -4.88 16.79 10.24
C ILE A 260 -6.32 17.35 10.30
N ALA A 261 -7.07 17.34 9.19
CA ALA A 261 -8.48 17.75 9.18
C ALA A 261 -9.46 16.59 9.55
N ILE A 262 -9.15 15.80 10.58
CA ILE A 262 -10.20 15.05 11.32
C ILE A 262 -10.28 15.70 12.70
N LYS A 263 -11.21 16.67 12.81
CA LYS A 263 -11.62 17.28 14.06
C LYS A 263 -11.96 16.18 15.06
N LYS A 264 -11.25 16.13 16.18
CA LYS A 264 -11.81 15.64 17.45
C LYS A 264 -12.86 16.67 17.89
N GLY A 265 -14.12 16.35 17.62
CA GLY A 265 -15.28 16.84 18.36
C GLY A 265 -15.82 15.68 19.17
#